data_AF-A0A2V7WDB7-F1
#
_entry.id   AF-A0A2V7WDB7-F1
#
_cell.length_a   1.000
_cell.length_b   1.000
_cell.length_c   1.000
_cell.angle_alpha   90.00
_cell.angle_beta   90.00
_cell.angle_gamma   90.00
#
_symmetry.space_group_name_H-M   'P 1'
#
loop_
_entity.id
_entity.type
_entity.pdbx_description
1 polymer ?
#
loop_
_entity_poly.entity_id
_entity_poly.type
_entity_poly.pdbx_seq_one_letter_code
_entity_poly.pdbx_strand_id
1 'polypeptide(L)'
;MMNSSFLWFPILAAVATTTMEVPIARIIDDAKLIDRVAGAAKRDLPGDLLRRIVTEDIELMRGRRNDGTYQYAGYERFESGRTTDSFSVQPRDEKLEIRGSFVYRLIMQMPSRRMLVTKNRRVYIDHVEIDYIPEKGNSPKLQRVNINAWIEPGDTKTVDFDDVAKQATVRVFARADKVSGYGNIVLSLIQARVFDHPDSPYADAVASEKAILRALDHGDIGSMRAMATRIINDLQSAIVAQGGGAQKNVEAVAPRVDADLYNELQAIEDLLTGNETERRQGLDRLHQLVRKLRAASTATR
;
A
#
# COMPACT_ATOMS: atom_id res chain seq x y z
N MET A 1 17.71 -49.12 40.29
CA MET A 1 17.31 -48.64 38.94
C MET A 1 16.53 -47.36 39.14
N MET A 2 17.17 -46.21 38.89
CA MET A 2 16.62 -44.88 39.14
C MET A 2 15.85 -44.40 37.91
N ASN A 3 14.58 -44.03 38.11
CA ASN A 3 13.71 -43.48 37.09
C ASN A 3 14.00 -41.98 36.95
N SER A 4 14.59 -41.58 35.81
CA SER A 4 14.87 -40.19 35.47
C SER A 4 13.66 -39.55 34.81
N SER A 5 12.89 -38.79 35.58
CA SER A 5 11.79 -37.94 35.10
C SER A 5 12.36 -36.74 34.33
N PHE A 6 12.24 -36.74 33.00
CA PHE A 6 12.49 -35.57 32.17
C PHE A 6 11.29 -34.62 32.24
N LEU A 7 11.41 -33.55 33.03
CA LEU A 7 10.50 -32.41 33.00
C LEU A 7 10.80 -31.56 31.77
N TRP A 8 9.92 -31.61 30.80
CA TRP A 8 9.96 -30.78 29.59
C TRP A 8 9.29 -29.43 29.90
N PHE A 9 10.08 -28.36 30.03
CA PHE A 9 9.55 -27.00 30.13
C PHE A 9 9.23 -26.48 28.71
N PRO A 10 7.99 -26.06 28.40
CA PRO A 10 7.73 -25.32 27.18
C PRO A 10 8.24 -23.88 27.37
N ILE A 11 9.27 -23.51 26.61
CA ILE A 11 9.66 -22.12 26.44
C ILE A 11 8.56 -21.46 25.60
N LEU A 12 7.65 -20.72 26.25
CA LEU A 12 6.80 -19.76 25.56
C LEU A 12 7.71 -18.66 24.99
N ALA A 13 8.00 -18.75 23.70
CA ALA A 13 8.55 -17.63 22.96
C ALA A 13 7.45 -16.58 22.82
N ALA A 14 7.50 -15.54 23.64
CA ALA A 14 6.73 -14.33 23.41
C ALA A 14 7.22 -13.71 22.10
N VAL A 15 6.42 -13.85 21.05
CA VAL A 15 6.62 -13.11 19.79
C VAL A 15 6.35 -11.66 20.11
N ALA A 16 7.40 -10.87 20.33
CA ALA A 16 7.30 -9.43 20.40
C ALA A 16 6.83 -8.92 19.03
N THR A 17 5.53 -8.75 18.87
CA THR A 17 4.99 -7.96 17.76
C THR A 17 5.48 -6.54 17.99
N THR A 18 6.41 -6.06 17.16
CA THR A 18 6.72 -4.64 17.09
C THR A 18 5.45 -3.93 16.63
N THR A 19 4.66 -3.44 17.59
CA THR A 19 3.51 -2.58 17.34
C THR A 19 4.07 -1.30 16.75
N MET A 20 3.85 -1.07 15.47
CA MET A 20 4.14 0.24 14.90
C MET A 20 3.17 1.22 15.54
N GLU A 21 3.72 2.22 16.22
CA GLU A 21 2.92 3.28 16.80
C GLU A 21 2.32 4.10 15.65
N VAL A 22 0.99 4.14 15.58
CA VAL A 22 0.28 4.95 14.60
C VAL A 22 0.49 6.41 15.00
N PRO A 23 0.95 7.30 14.10
CA PRO A 23 1.21 8.70 14.43
C PRO A 23 -0.09 9.50 14.55
N ILE A 24 -0.87 9.28 15.61
CA ILE A 24 -2.21 9.85 15.82
C ILE A 24 -2.19 11.39 15.75
N ALA A 25 -1.17 12.04 16.31
CA ALA A 25 -1.04 13.50 16.28
C ALA A 25 -1.00 14.06 14.86
N ARG A 26 -0.30 13.38 13.95
CA ARG A 26 -0.23 13.76 12.53
C ARG A 26 -1.60 13.69 11.88
N ILE A 27 -2.32 12.58 12.07
CA ILE A 27 -3.66 12.38 11.48
C ILE A 27 -4.65 13.43 12.00
N ILE A 28 -4.58 13.80 13.28
CA ILE A 28 -5.39 14.88 13.84
C ILE A 28 -5.07 16.22 13.17
N ASP A 29 -3.80 16.52 12.94
CA ASP A 29 -3.40 17.78 12.29
C ASP A 29 -3.78 17.82 10.81
N ASP A 30 -3.71 16.69 10.11
CA ASP A 30 -4.19 16.52 8.74
C ASP A 30 -5.72 16.69 8.67
N ALA A 31 -6.49 16.14 9.62
CA ALA A 31 -7.93 16.39 9.73
C ALA A 31 -8.26 17.88 9.96
N LYS A 32 -7.50 18.59 10.81
CA LYS A 32 -7.65 20.05 10.98
C LYS A 32 -7.30 20.82 9.71
N LEU A 33 -6.30 20.36 8.95
CA LEU A 33 -5.96 20.94 7.66
C LEU A 33 -7.12 20.76 6.67
N ILE A 34 -7.70 19.57 6.58
CA ILE A 34 -8.87 19.29 5.73
C ILE A 34 -10.04 20.20 6.09
N ASP A 35 -10.38 20.35 7.38
CA ASP A 35 -11.48 21.25 7.79
C ASP A 35 -11.21 22.71 7.38
N ARG A 36 -9.99 23.21 7.60
CA ARG A 36 -9.58 24.57 7.21
C ARG A 36 -9.64 24.79 5.70
N VAL A 37 -9.09 23.86 4.92
CA VAL A 37 -9.09 23.92 3.46
C VAL A 37 -10.51 23.83 2.91
N ALA A 38 -11.33 22.92 3.43
CA ALA A 38 -12.72 22.78 3.04
C ALA A 38 -13.54 24.06 3.35
N GLY A 39 -13.30 24.69 4.49
CA GLY A 39 -13.92 25.96 4.86
C GLY A 39 -13.49 27.14 3.97
N ALA A 40 -12.22 27.20 3.58
CA ALA A 40 -11.67 28.28 2.76
C ALA A 40 -12.02 28.13 1.27
N ALA A 41 -11.97 26.89 0.75
CA ALA A 41 -12.03 26.61 -0.67
C ALA A 41 -13.41 26.87 -1.29
N LYS A 42 -14.51 26.70 -0.54
CA LYS A 42 -15.96 26.82 -0.92
C LYS A 42 -16.42 26.06 -2.19
N ARG A 43 -15.63 26.01 -3.25
CA ARG A 43 -15.85 25.33 -4.54
C ARG A 43 -14.56 24.80 -5.17
N ASP A 44 -13.40 25.41 -4.92
CA ASP A 44 -12.15 25.05 -5.61
C ASP A 44 -11.18 24.33 -4.65
N LEU A 45 -11.46 23.04 -4.42
CA LEU A 45 -10.69 22.21 -3.52
C LEU A 45 -9.44 21.66 -4.22
N PRO A 46 -8.27 21.62 -3.55
CA PRO A 46 -7.11 20.89 -4.03
C PRO A 46 -7.32 19.38 -3.86
N GLY A 47 -8.25 18.81 -4.64
CA GLY A 47 -8.77 17.45 -4.47
C GLY A 47 -7.70 16.37 -4.50
N ASP A 48 -6.70 16.49 -5.37
CA ASP A 48 -5.61 15.52 -5.48
C ASP A 48 -4.72 15.49 -4.23
N LEU A 49 -4.42 16.66 -3.66
CA LEU A 49 -3.64 16.77 -2.44
C LEU A 49 -4.41 16.20 -1.24
N LEU A 50 -5.69 16.59 -1.09
CA LEU A 50 -6.53 16.10 0.00
C LEU A 50 -6.73 14.58 -0.11
N ARG A 51 -6.96 14.05 -1.32
CA ARG A 51 -7.05 12.61 -1.56
C ARG A 51 -5.78 11.89 -1.14
N ARG A 52 -4.61 12.45 -1.46
CA ARG A 52 -3.31 11.87 -1.09
C ARG A 52 -3.14 11.83 0.44
N ILE A 53 -3.42 12.93 1.13
CA ILE A 53 -3.34 13.01 2.60
C ILE A 53 -4.25 11.96 3.23
N VAL A 54 -5.53 11.96 2.87
CA VAL A 54 -6.53 11.02 3.41
C VAL A 54 -6.16 9.57 3.12
N THR A 55 -5.62 9.28 1.94
CA THR A 55 -5.17 7.92 1.60
C THR A 55 -3.99 7.48 2.46
N GLU A 56 -3.05 8.38 2.72
CA GLU A 56 -1.91 8.13 3.61
C GLU A 56 -2.37 7.92 5.06
N ASP A 57 -3.29 8.73 5.56
CA ASP A 57 -3.84 8.60 6.91
C ASP A 57 -4.58 7.28 7.12
N ILE A 58 -5.35 6.83 6.12
CA ILE A 58 -5.96 5.50 6.12
C ILE A 58 -4.88 4.41 6.23
N GLU A 59 -3.79 4.50 5.46
CA GLU A 59 -2.71 3.52 5.53
C GLU A 59 -1.97 3.54 6.87
N LEU A 60 -1.76 4.72 7.45
CA LEU A 60 -1.17 4.90 8.77
C LEU A 60 -2.04 4.27 9.87
N MET A 61 -3.36 4.54 9.85
CA MET A 61 -4.31 3.97 10.81
C MET A 61 -4.47 2.45 10.66
N ARG A 62 -4.28 1.91 9.46
CA ARG A 62 -4.18 0.46 9.25
C ARG A 62 -2.89 -0.14 9.81
N GLY A 63 -1.90 0.69 10.14
CA GLY A 63 -0.58 0.26 10.60
C GLY A 63 0.20 -0.44 9.50
N ARG A 64 0.33 0.22 8.33
CA ARG A 64 1.07 -0.31 7.18
C ARG A 64 2.52 -0.64 7.57
N ARG A 65 2.93 -1.89 7.30
CA ARG A 65 4.30 -2.37 7.50
C ARG A 65 5.11 -2.28 6.21
N ASN A 66 6.44 -2.40 6.34
CA ASN A 66 7.37 -2.37 5.21
C ASN A 66 7.15 -3.51 4.20
N ASP A 67 6.55 -4.63 4.62
CA ASP A 67 6.22 -5.76 3.74
C ASP A 67 4.87 -5.60 3.04
N GLY A 68 4.18 -4.46 3.21
CA GLY A 68 2.87 -4.16 2.62
C GLY A 68 1.69 -4.82 3.34
N THR A 69 1.92 -5.53 4.44
CA THR A 69 0.84 -5.98 5.34
C THR A 69 0.42 -4.88 6.29
N TYR A 70 -0.69 -5.10 6.99
CA TYR A 70 -1.26 -4.15 7.93
C TYR A 70 -1.38 -4.78 9.32
N GLN A 71 -1.36 -3.94 10.35
CA GLN A 71 -1.60 -4.38 11.73
C GLN A 71 -3.10 -4.49 12.04
N TYR A 72 -3.90 -3.57 11.48
CA TYR A 72 -5.33 -3.43 11.77
C TYR A 72 -6.21 -3.63 10.51
N ALA A 73 -5.61 -4.14 9.44
CA ALA A 73 -6.29 -4.54 8.22
C ALA A 73 -5.72 -5.86 7.71
N GLY A 74 -6.47 -6.55 6.86
CA GLY A 74 -6.06 -7.80 6.24
C GLY A 74 -6.44 -7.81 4.75
N TYR A 75 -5.96 -8.82 4.02
CA TYR A 75 -6.36 -9.02 2.64
C TYR A 75 -7.42 -10.12 2.53
N GLU A 76 -8.54 -9.79 1.89
CA GLU A 76 -9.63 -10.72 1.61
C GLU A 76 -9.71 -11.07 0.12
N ARG A 77 -10.24 -12.26 -0.18
CA ARG A 77 -10.39 -12.81 -1.54
C ARG A 77 -11.53 -12.14 -2.33
N PHE A 78 -11.53 -10.82 -2.35
CA PHE A 78 -12.36 -9.98 -3.21
C PHE A 78 -11.47 -9.30 -4.25
N GLU A 79 -11.94 -9.22 -5.49
CA GLU A 79 -11.20 -8.56 -6.56
C GLU A 79 -11.12 -7.05 -6.31
N SER A 80 -9.90 -6.56 -6.15
CA SER A 80 -9.58 -5.11 -6.10
C SER A 80 -8.94 -4.61 -7.39
N GLY A 81 -8.26 -5.51 -8.11
CA GLY A 81 -7.49 -5.22 -9.31
C GLY A 81 -6.99 -6.50 -9.97
N ARG A 82 -6.34 -6.33 -11.13
CA ARG A 82 -5.77 -7.44 -11.89
C ARG A 82 -4.46 -7.03 -12.57
N THR A 83 -3.47 -7.90 -12.52
CA THR A 83 -2.27 -7.82 -13.36
C THR A 83 -2.44 -8.78 -14.52
N THR A 84 -2.28 -8.33 -15.76
CA THR A 84 -2.57 -9.14 -16.94
C THR A 84 -1.45 -9.07 -17.96
N ASP A 85 -0.97 -10.23 -18.41
CA ASP A 85 0.02 -10.37 -19.48
C ASP A 85 -0.50 -11.31 -20.57
N SER A 86 -0.15 -11.02 -21.82
CA SER A 86 -0.53 -11.81 -22.99
C SER A 86 0.67 -12.52 -23.58
N PHE A 87 0.53 -13.81 -23.88
CA PHE A 87 1.59 -14.65 -24.40
C PHE A 87 1.17 -15.34 -25.71
N SER A 88 2.13 -15.51 -26.62
CA SER A 88 1.98 -16.33 -27.82
C SER A 88 2.72 -17.65 -27.60
N VAL A 89 1.98 -18.74 -27.46
CA VAL A 89 2.49 -20.08 -27.15
C VAL A 89 2.82 -20.82 -28.44
N GLN A 90 4.06 -21.27 -28.58
CA GLN A 90 4.52 -22.02 -29.76
C GLN A 90 4.18 -23.52 -29.65
N PRO A 91 4.31 -24.29 -30.75
CA PRO A 91 4.09 -25.75 -30.75
C PRO A 91 5.24 -26.56 -30.13
N ARG A 92 5.83 -26.02 -29.06
CA ARG A 92 6.86 -26.62 -28.20
C ARG A 92 6.49 -26.32 -26.75
N ASP A 93 7.11 -27.04 -25.82
CA ASP A 93 6.87 -26.78 -24.41
C ASP A 93 7.47 -25.42 -24.03
N GLU A 94 6.62 -24.51 -23.55
CA GLU A 94 7.00 -23.16 -23.15
C GLU A 94 6.59 -22.89 -21.71
N LYS A 95 7.44 -22.12 -21.03
CA LYS A 95 7.22 -21.63 -19.68
C LYS A 95 6.79 -20.16 -19.76
N LEU A 96 5.55 -19.89 -19.39
CA LEU A 96 5.00 -18.53 -19.29
C LEU A 96 5.10 -18.09 -17.84
N GLU A 97 5.59 -16.88 -17.57
CA GLU A 97 5.78 -16.38 -16.20
C GLU A 97 5.07 -15.04 -16.01
N ILE A 98 4.26 -14.95 -14.97
CA ILE A 98 3.61 -13.70 -14.52
C ILE A 98 3.85 -13.52 -13.02
N ARG A 99 4.06 -12.28 -12.59
CA ARG A 99 4.32 -11.93 -11.20
C ARG A 99 3.29 -10.94 -10.69
N GLY A 100 2.94 -11.06 -9.42
CA GLY A 100 1.98 -10.17 -8.77
C GLY A 100 2.19 -10.11 -7.27
N SER A 101 1.57 -9.10 -6.66
CA SER A 101 1.54 -8.89 -5.21
C SER A 101 0.11 -8.89 -4.70
N PHE A 102 -0.07 -9.42 -3.49
CA PHE A 102 -1.37 -9.59 -2.84
C PHE A 102 -2.41 -10.28 -3.73
N VAL A 103 -2.04 -11.39 -4.38
CA VAL A 103 -2.90 -12.12 -5.33
C VAL A 103 -3.47 -13.40 -4.71
N TYR A 104 -4.64 -13.83 -5.16
CA TYR A 104 -5.27 -15.06 -4.64
C TYR A 104 -5.83 -16.00 -5.71
N ARG A 105 -5.83 -15.58 -6.99
CA ARG A 105 -6.36 -16.38 -8.10
C ARG A 105 -5.60 -16.07 -9.38
N LEU A 106 -5.30 -17.12 -10.14
CA LEU A 106 -4.88 -17.05 -11.53
C LEU A 106 -6.08 -17.32 -12.44
N ILE A 107 -6.24 -16.50 -13.46
CA ILE A 107 -7.16 -16.71 -14.57
C ILE A 107 -6.33 -16.88 -15.84
N MET A 108 -6.51 -18.01 -16.50
CA MET A 108 -5.97 -18.32 -17.82
C MET A 108 -7.11 -18.19 -18.81
N GLN A 109 -7.09 -17.15 -19.62
CA GLN A 109 -8.11 -16.90 -20.62
C GLN A 109 -7.52 -17.12 -22.01
N MET A 110 -8.22 -17.90 -22.83
CA MET A 110 -7.91 -18.01 -24.24
C MET A 110 -8.83 -17.06 -25.03
N PRO A 111 -8.30 -15.99 -25.65
CA PRO A 111 -9.11 -15.15 -26.54
C PRO A 111 -9.75 -16.00 -27.63
N SER A 112 -11.00 -15.73 -28.00
CA SER A 112 -11.67 -16.44 -29.09
C SER A 112 -11.03 -16.17 -30.45
N ARG A 113 -10.41 -14.99 -30.61
CA ARG A 113 -9.77 -14.55 -31.84
C ARG A 113 -8.33 -14.09 -31.58
N ARG A 114 -7.45 -14.41 -32.52
CA ARG A 114 -6.04 -13.99 -32.54
C ARG A 114 -5.84 -12.64 -33.23
N MET A 115 -6.72 -12.33 -34.17
CA MET A 115 -6.82 -11.06 -34.90
C MET A 115 -8.31 -10.75 -35.11
N LEU A 116 -8.66 -9.62 -35.71
CA LEU A 116 -10.06 -9.25 -36.00
C LEU A 116 -10.87 -10.37 -36.67
N VAL A 117 -10.24 -11.20 -37.52
CA VAL A 117 -10.93 -12.24 -38.32
C VAL A 117 -10.47 -13.67 -37.99
N THR A 118 -9.21 -13.87 -37.58
CA THR A 118 -8.63 -15.20 -37.39
C THR A 118 -8.96 -15.78 -36.01
N LYS A 119 -9.57 -16.96 -35.97
CA LYS A 119 -9.80 -17.72 -34.72
C LYS A 119 -8.45 -18.01 -34.03
N ASN A 120 -8.47 -17.95 -32.71
CA ASN A 120 -7.33 -18.40 -31.92
C ASN A 120 -7.18 -19.93 -32.00
N ARG A 121 -6.04 -20.46 -31.56
CA ARG A 121 -5.73 -21.89 -31.60
C ARG A 121 -5.62 -22.44 -30.19
N ARG A 122 -6.18 -23.63 -29.97
CA ARG A 122 -6.14 -24.31 -28.67
C ARG A 122 -4.73 -24.44 -28.14
N VAL A 123 -4.60 -24.35 -26.83
CA VAL A 123 -3.33 -24.47 -26.10
C VAL A 123 -3.48 -25.58 -25.07
N TYR A 124 -2.53 -26.50 -25.04
CA TYR A 124 -2.44 -27.53 -24.01
C TYR A 124 -1.73 -26.95 -22.80
N ILE A 125 -2.34 -27.06 -21.62
CA ILE A 125 -1.72 -26.71 -20.35
C ILE A 125 -1.44 -28.00 -19.58
N ASP A 126 -0.17 -28.22 -19.29
CA ASP A 126 0.30 -29.38 -18.52
C ASP A 126 0.04 -29.14 -17.02
N HIS A 127 0.73 -28.16 -16.45
CA HIS A 127 0.60 -27.79 -15.05
C HIS A 127 0.95 -26.31 -14.82
N VAL A 128 0.55 -25.83 -13.64
CA VAL A 128 0.88 -24.50 -13.14
C VAL A 128 1.71 -24.68 -11.87
N GLU A 129 2.82 -23.95 -11.77
CA GLU A 129 3.60 -23.82 -10.55
C GLU A 129 3.42 -22.41 -9.99
N ILE A 130 3.02 -22.32 -8.73
CA ILE A 130 2.79 -21.08 -8.01
C ILE A 130 3.79 -21.03 -6.86
N ASP A 131 4.79 -20.18 -7.00
CA ASP A 131 5.78 -19.89 -5.97
C ASP A 131 5.38 -18.60 -5.27
N TYR A 132 5.02 -18.67 -3.99
CA TYR A 132 4.43 -17.53 -3.30
C TYR A 132 4.74 -17.46 -1.80
N ILE A 133 4.73 -16.25 -1.26
CA ILE A 133 4.82 -16.01 0.18
C ILE A 133 3.41 -15.70 0.70
N PRO A 134 2.84 -16.53 1.60
CA PRO A 134 1.48 -16.29 2.12
C PRO A 134 1.42 -15.02 2.96
N GLU A 135 0.24 -14.39 3.04
CA GLU A 135 0.01 -13.20 3.85
C GLU A 135 0.20 -13.48 5.35
N LYS A 136 -0.35 -14.61 5.83
CA LYS A 136 -0.19 -15.11 7.21
C LYS A 136 1.02 -16.04 7.35
N GLY A 137 2.18 -15.58 6.89
CA GLY A 137 3.44 -16.31 7.03
C GLY A 137 4.60 -15.60 6.36
N ASN A 138 5.82 -16.07 6.64
CA ASN A 138 7.04 -15.54 6.03
C ASN A 138 7.82 -16.59 5.24
N SER A 139 7.34 -17.84 5.21
CA SER A 139 8.00 -18.92 4.49
C SER A 139 7.42 -19.05 3.07
N PRO A 140 8.26 -19.10 2.03
CA PRO A 140 7.78 -19.35 0.67
C PRO A 140 7.15 -20.74 0.57
N LYS A 141 6.08 -20.83 -0.20
CA LYS A 141 5.34 -22.05 -0.53
C LYS A 141 5.36 -22.26 -2.03
N LEU A 142 5.50 -23.51 -2.46
CA LEU A 142 5.32 -23.93 -3.84
C LEU A 142 4.05 -24.76 -3.95
N GLN A 143 3.08 -24.28 -4.71
CA GLN A 143 1.86 -25.00 -5.04
C GLN A 143 1.92 -25.41 -6.51
N ARG A 144 1.81 -26.72 -6.78
CA ARG A 144 1.76 -27.26 -8.14
C ARG A 144 0.37 -27.79 -8.43
N VAL A 145 -0.26 -27.29 -9.50
CA VAL A 145 -1.61 -27.66 -9.93
C VAL A 145 -1.52 -28.29 -11.31
N ASN A 146 -1.83 -29.58 -11.40
CA ASN A 146 -1.84 -30.30 -12.67
C ASN A 146 -3.19 -30.07 -13.37
N ILE A 147 -3.14 -29.63 -14.64
CA ILE A 147 -4.33 -29.31 -15.43
C ILE A 147 -4.53 -30.35 -16.53
N ASN A 148 -3.46 -30.72 -17.25
CA ASN A 148 -3.42 -31.75 -18.27
C ASN A 148 -4.57 -31.68 -19.29
N ALA A 149 -4.85 -30.48 -19.81
CA ALA A 149 -6.00 -30.27 -20.69
C ALA A 149 -5.70 -29.27 -21.81
N TRP A 150 -6.35 -29.49 -22.95
CA TRP A 150 -6.50 -28.48 -23.99
C TRP A 150 -7.52 -27.44 -23.56
N ILE A 151 -7.17 -26.17 -23.67
CA ILE A 151 -8.07 -25.04 -23.53
C ILE A 151 -8.46 -24.59 -24.94
N GLU A 152 -9.77 -24.46 -25.21
CA GLU A 152 -10.26 -24.04 -26.51
C GLU A 152 -10.38 -22.50 -26.62
N PRO A 153 -10.40 -21.94 -27.84
CA PRO A 153 -10.62 -20.51 -28.04
C PRO A 153 -11.93 -20.01 -27.41
N GLY A 154 -11.85 -19.04 -26.51
CA GLY A 154 -12.97 -18.49 -25.77
C GLY A 154 -13.12 -19.06 -24.35
N ASP A 155 -12.43 -20.17 -24.06
CA ASP A 155 -12.48 -20.78 -22.74
C ASP A 155 -11.64 -19.99 -21.71
N THR A 156 -12.03 -20.18 -20.46
CA THR A 156 -11.33 -19.63 -19.30
C THR A 156 -11.12 -20.74 -18.28
N LYS A 157 -9.91 -20.81 -17.73
CA LYS A 157 -9.56 -21.73 -16.66
C LYS A 157 -9.01 -20.94 -15.48
N THR A 158 -9.45 -21.27 -14.28
CA THR A 158 -9.02 -20.59 -13.06
C THR A 158 -8.26 -21.55 -12.14
N VAL A 159 -7.29 -21.01 -11.42
CA VAL A 159 -6.56 -21.72 -10.36
C VAL A 159 -6.55 -20.81 -9.13
N ASP A 160 -7.16 -21.29 -8.05
CA ASP A 160 -7.19 -20.59 -6.77
C ASP A 160 -5.95 -20.92 -5.95
N PHE A 161 -5.43 -19.92 -5.25
CA PHE A 161 -4.30 -20.07 -4.36
C PHE A 161 -4.79 -20.58 -3.00
N ASP A 162 -3.95 -21.33 -2.29
CA ASP A 162 -4.31 -21.84 -0.96
C ASP A 162 -4.45 -20.70 0.07
N ASP A 163 -3.70 -19.60 -0.09
CA ASP A 163 -3.73 -18.38 0.72
C ASP A 163 -3.59 -17.13 -0.18
N VAL A 164 -3.90 -15.94 0.35
CA VAL A 164 -3.50 -14.69 -0.32
C VAL A 164 -1.97 -14.59 -0.29
N ALA A 165 -1.36 -14.36 -1.45
CA ALA A 165 0.08 -14.26 -1.61
C ALA A 165 0.56 -12.82 -1.53
N LYS A 166 1.42 -12.45 -0.57
CA LYS A 166 2.09 -11.13 -0.53
C LYS A 166 2.84 -10.86 -1.84
N GLN A 167 3.54 -11.89 -2.31
CA GLN A 167 4.23 -11.92 -3.58
C GLN A 167 4.06 -13.32 -4.18
N ALA A 168 3.78 -13.38 -5.49
CA ALA A 168 3.65 -14.61 -6.23
C ALA A 168 4.39 -14.53 -7.58
N THR A 169 5.02 -15.64 -7.94
CA THR A 169 5.49 -15.93 -9.29
C THR A 169 4.76 -17.16 -9.78
N VAL A 170 3.93 -16.97 -10.80
CA VAL A 170 3.16 -18.05 -11.42
C VAL A 170 3.83 -18.44 -12.73
N ARG A 171 4.08 -19.74 -12.88
CA ARG A 171 4.68 -20.35 -14.07
C ARG A 171 3.67 -21.32 -14.67
N VAL A 172 3.24 -21.03 -15.89
CA VAL A 172 2.32 -21.89 -16.64
C VAL A 172 3.12 -22.62 -17.70
N PHE A 173 3.08 -23.96 -17.66
CA PHE A 173 3.72 -24.82 -18.65
C PHE A 173 2.70 -25.18 -19.71
N ALA A 174 2.90 -24.64 -20.91
CA ALA A 174 1.93 -24.72 -22.00
C ALA A 174 2.61 -25.00 -23.33
N ARG A 175 1.85 -25.57 -24.26
CA ARG A 175 2.27 -25.79 -25.66
C ARG A 175 1.08 -25.69 -26.59
N ALA A 176 1.31 -25.18 -27.78
CA ALA A 176 0.29 -25.16 -28.82
C ALA A 176 0.27 -26.47 -29.63
N ASP A 177 -0.80 -26.66 -30.40
CA ASP A 177 -0.94 -27.81 -31.28
C ASP A 177 0.06 -27.74 -32.45
N LYS A 178 0.88 -28.78 -32.61
CA LYS A 178 1.88 -28.93 -33.69
C LYS A 178 1.29 -28.73 -35.08
N VAL A 179 0.03 -29.12 -35.29
CA VAL A 179 -0.64 -29.01 -36.59
C VAL A 179 -1.19 -27.59 -36.81
N SER A 180 -1.66 -26.94 -35.75
CA SER A 180 -2.40 -25.68 -35.85
C SER A 180 -1.52 -24.42 -35.75
N GLY A 181 -0.27 -24.57 -35.33
CA GLY A 181 0.67 -23.47 -35.10
C GLY A 181 0.49 -22.85 -33.71
N TYR A 182 0.91 -21.59 -33.56
CA TYR A 182 0.89 -20.90 -32.27
C TYR A 182 -0.52 -20.45 -31.85
N GLY A 183 -0.76 -20.44 -30.53
CA GLY A 183 -1.99 -19.95 -29.89
C GLY A 183 -1.71 -18.82 -28.91
N ASN A 184 -2.67 -17.93 -28.69
CA ASN A 184 -2.53 -16.85 -27.71
C ASN A 184 -3.23 -17.20 -26.41
N ILE A 185 -2.60 -16.89 -25.29
CA ILE A 185 -3.18 -17.04 -23.94
C ILE A 185 -2.95 -15.75 -23.14
N VAL A 186 -3.94 -15.37 -22.36
CA VAL A 186 -3.88 -14.23 -21.46
C VAL A 186 -3.86 -14.77 -20.04
N LEU A 187 -2.84 -14.39 -19.28
CA LEU A 187 -2.70 -14.73 -17.87
C LEU A 187 -3.06 -13.49 -17.05
N SER A 188 -4.01 -13.64 -16.14
CA SER A 188 -4.42 -12.59 -15.22
C SER A 188 -4.30 -13.06 -13.78
N LEU A 189 -3.57 -12.31 -12.95
CA LEU A 189 -3.56 -12.50 -11.51
C LEU A 189 -4.56 -11.54 -10.86
N ILE A 190 -5.46 -12.08 -10.04
CA ILE A 190 -6.47 -11.31 -9.32
C ILE A 190 -5.93 -10.90 -7.96
N GLN A 191 -5.94 -9.59 -7.72
CA GLN A 191 -5.49 -8.98 -6.48
C GLN A 191 -6.61 -9.01 -5.43
N ALA A 192 -6.21 -9.33 -4.20
CA ALA A 192 -7.03 -9.28 -3.01
C ALA A 192 -7.34 -7.84 -2.62
N ARG A 193 -8.47 -7.64 -1.95
CA ARG A 193 -8.89 -6.34 -1.44
C ARG A 193 -8.48 -6.20 0.02
N VAL A 194 -8.00 -5.00 0.38
CA VAL A 194 -7.76 -4.66 1.79
C VAL A 194 -9.10 -4.49 2.50
N PHE A 195 -9.26 -5.23 3.59
CA PHE A 195 -10.40 -5.19 4.50
C PHE A 195 -9.93 -4.69 5.87
N ASP A 196 -10.67 -3.74 6.44
CA ASP A 196 -10.36 -3.15 7.75
C ASP A 196 -10.99 -3.98 8.85
N HIS A 197 -10.22 -4.29 9.90
CA HIS A 197 -10.74 -5.11 10.99
C HIS A 197 -11.76 -4.30 11.79
N PRO A 198 -12.97 -4.84 12.07
CA PRO A 198 -13.97 -4.13 12.85
C PRO A 198 -13.50 -3.87 14.30
N ASP A 199 -12.60 -4.71 14.80
CA ASP A 199 -12.05 -4.62 16.15
C ASP A 199 -10.84 -3.65 16.25
N SER A 200 -10.52 -2.94 15.15
CA SER A 200 -9.44 -1.95 15.14
C SER A 200 -9.78 -0.77 16.06
N PRO A 201 -8.84 -0.29 16.90
CA PRO A 201 -9.05 0.93 17.69
C PRO A 201 -9.26 2.19 16.82
N TYR A 202 -8.98 2.09 15.52
CA TYR A 202 -9.13 3.19 14.56
C TYR A 202 -10.26 2.96 13.55
N ALA A 203 -11.14 1.97 13.77
CA ALA A 203 -12.18 1.60 12.79
C ALA A 203 -13.08 2.79 12.40
N ASP A 204 -13.53 3.57 13.38
CA ASP A 204 -14.41 4.73 13.16
C ASP A 204 -13.69 5.90 12.46
N ALA A 205 -12.42 6.13 12.81
CA ALA A 205 -11.60 7.14 12.16
C ALA A 205 -11.32 6.76 10.69
N VAL A 206 -10.97 5.50 10.40
CA VAL A 206 -10.81 4.99 9.02
C VAL A 206 -12.11 5.09 8.23
N ALA A 207 -13.27 4.82 8.86
CA ALA A 207 -14.57 4.98 8.21
C ALA A 207 -14.86 6.44 7.86
N SER A 208 -14.49 7.37 8.75
CA SER A 208 -14.63 8.81 8.55
C SER A 208 -13.71 9.33 7.44
N GLU A 209 -12.45 8.89 7.38
CA GLU A 209 -11.54 9.24 6.27
C GLU A 209 -12.02 8.71 4.92
N LYS A 210 -12.53 7.48 4.87
CA LYS A 210 -13.17 6.96 3.64
C LYS A 210 -14.41 7.77 3.24
N ALA A 211 -15.14 8.31 4.20
CA ALA A 211 -16.26 9.20 3.92
C ALA A 211 -15.77 10.56 3.37
N ILE A 212 -14.63 11.08 3.84
CA ILE A 212 -13.97 12.25 3.25
C ILE A 212 -13.58 11.99 1.80
N LEU A 213 -12.99 10.84 1.47
CA LEU A 213 -12.69 10.48 0.07
C LEU A 213 -13.92 10.51 -0.83
N ARG A 214 -15.04 9.94 -0.37
CA ARG A 214 -16.30 9.98 -1.13
C ARG A 214 -16.83 11.41 -1.24
N ALA A 215 -16.74 12.20 -0.18
CA ALA A 215 -17.18 13.59 -0.19
C ALA A 215 -16.32 14.44 -1.15
N LEU A 216 -15.01 14.19 -1.25
CA LEU A 216 -14.13 14.79 -2.25
C LEU A 216 -14.57 14.47 -3.68
N ASP A 217 -14.96 13.22 -3.96
CA ASP A 217 -15.45 12.81 -5.29
C ASP A 217 -16.74 13.55 -5.71
N HIS A 218 -17.58 13.93 -4.74
CA HIS A 218 -18.87 14.58 -4.97
C HIS A 218 -18.85 16.10 -4.68
N GLY A 219 -17.71 16.64 -4.24
CA GLY A 219 -17.59 18.04 -3.83
C GLY A 219 -18.43 18.43 -2.59
N ASP A 220 -18.74 17.47 -1.71
CA ASP A 220 -19.56 17.71 -0.51
C ASP A 220 -18.73 18.24 0.67
N ILE A 221 -18.58 19.57 0.68
CA ILE A 221 -17.82 20.28 1.72
C ILE A 221 -18.41 20.10 3.12
N GLY A 222 -19.74 20.05 3.25
CA GLY A 222 -20.40 19.89 4.55
C GLY A 222 -20.02 18.55 5.18
N SER A 223 -20.10 17.48 4.40
CA SER A 223 -19.72 16.14 4.84
C SER A 223 -18.24 16.03 5.16
N MET A 224 -17.33 16.61 4.36
CA MET A 224 -15.90 16.59 4.66
C MET A 224 -15.58 17.20 6.03
N ARG A 225 -16.14 18.37 6.32
CA ARG A 225 -15.91 19.09 7.59
C ARG A 225 -16.48 18.34 8.79
N ALA A 226 -17.68 17.76 8.65
CA ALA A 226 -18.28 16.95 9.69
C ALA A 226 -17.44 15.71 10.01
N MET A 227 -16.90 15.03 8.99
CA MET A 227 -16.05 13.86 9.17
C MET A 227 -14.68 14.22 9.73
N ALA A 228 -14.06 15.32 9.28
CA ALA A 228 -12.80 15.82 9.84
C ALA A 228 -12.94 16.13 11.34
N THR A 229 -14.04 16.79 11.74
CA THR A 229 -14.33 17.06 13.15
C THR A 229 -14.52 15.77 13.95
N ARG A 230 -15.18 14.76 13.38
CA ARG A 230 -15.36 13.45 14.00
C ARG A 230 -14.00 12.76 14.23
N ILE A 231 -13.13 12.73 13.22
CA ILE A 231 -11.78 12.15 13.35
C ILE A 231 -11.00 12.80 14.49
N ILE A 232 -11.03 14.13 14.57
CA ILE A 232 -10.37 14.88 15.65
C ILE A 232 -10.88 14.42 17.02
N ASN A 233 -12.21 14.33 17.21
CA ASN A 233 -12.80 13.94 18.49
C ASN A 233 -12.53 12.48 18.85
N ASP A 234 -12.64 11.56 17.89
CA ASP A 234 -12.47 10.13 18.09
C ASP A 234 -11.02 9.82 18.46
N LEU A 235 -10.06 10.38 17.72
CA LEU A 235 -8.64 10.15 17.95
C LEU A 235 -8.11 10.86 19.19
N GLN A 236 -8.61 12.06 19.53
CA GLN A 236 -8.29 12.72 20.80
C GLN A 236 -8.78 11.90 22.00
N SER A 237 -9.97 11.32 21.90
CA SER A 237 -10.51 10.45 22.95
C SER A 237 -9.69 9.16 23.09
N ALA A 238 -9.20 8.61 21.97
CA ALA A 238 -8.33 7.43 21.97
C ALA A 238 -6.98 7.69 22.68
N ILE A 239 -6.39 8.88 22.52
CA ILE A 239 -5.16 9.29 23.23
C ILE A 239 -5.38 9.31 24.75
N VAL A 240 -6.55 9.78 25.20
CA VAL A 240 -6.88 9.84 26.64
C VAL A 240 -7.18 8.45 27.20
N ALA A 241 -7.87 7.59 26.43
CA ALA A 241 -8.30 6.26 26.84
C ALA A 241 -7.15 5.22 26.91
N GLN A 242 -6.09 5.37 26.12
CA GLN A 242 -4.91 4.49 26.18
C GLN A 242 -4.03 4.75 27.42
N GLY A 243 -4.51 5.58 28.35
CA GLY A 243 -3.73 6.13 29.45
C GLY A 243 -2.77 7.14 28.88
N GLY A 244 -2.89 8.40 29.30
CA GLY A 244 -1.83 9.39 29.15
C GLY A 244 -0.59 8.92 29.92
N GLY A 245 0.07 7.88 29.44
CA GLY A 245 1.47 7.63 29.71
C GLY A 245 2.14 8.91 29.28
N ALA A 246 2.69 9.62 30.26
CA ALA A 246 3.50 10.81 30.08
C ALA A 246 4.22 10.65 28.75
N GLN A 247 3.95 11.58 27.85
CA GLN A 247 4.65 11.71 26.59
C GLN A 247 6.12 11.37 26.89
N LYS A 248 6.56 10.16 26.53
CA LYS A 248 7.79 10.11 25.78
C LYS A 248 7.40 10.83 24.50
N ASN A 249 7.49 12.16 24.58
CA ASN A 249 8.36 12.84 23.68
C ASN A 249 9.57 11.89 23.59
N VAL A 250 9.55 11.03 22.58
CA VAL A 250 10.65 11.07 21.66
C VAL A 250 10.69 12.55 21.31
N GLU A 251 11.40 13.30 22.16
CA GLU A 251 12.40 14.22 21.71
C GLU A 251 13.16 13.33 20.72
N ALA A 252 12.61 13.29 19.49
CA ALA A 252 13.43 13.57 18.36
C ALA A 252 14.18 14.76 18.90
N VAL A 253 15.41 14.51 19.34
CA VAL A 253 16.48 15.40 19.00
C VAL A 253 16.39 15.47 17.48
N ALA A 254 15.38 16.21 16.98
CA ALA A 254 15.55 17.10 15.88
C ALA A 254 16.93 17.67 16.18
N PRO A 255 17.93 17.45 15.31
CA PRO A 255 19.19 18.15 15.49
C PRO A 255 18.76 19.58 15.75
N ARG A 256 18.98 20.07 16.99
CA ARG A 256 18.32 21.28 17.50
C ARG A 256 18.32 22.24 16.34
N VAL A 257 17.14 22.53 15.79
CA VAL A 257 17.08 23.49 14.68
C VAL A 257 17.60 24.74 15.36
N ASP A 258 18.81 25.11 14.97
CA ASP A 258 19.57 26.14 15.66
C ASP A 258 18.64 27.35 15.76
N ALA A 259 18.45 27.90 16.96
CA ALA A 259 17.50 29.00 17.13
C ALA A 259 17.84 30.15 16.18
N ASP A 260 19.13 30.29 15.87
CA ASP A 260 19.69 31.20 14.89
C ASP A 260 19.27 30.86 13.45
N LEU A 261 19.20 29.58 13.08
CA LEU A 261 18.71 29.13 11.77
C LEU A 261 17.22 29.42 11.59
N TYR A 262 16.42 29.21 12.63
CA TYR A 262 14.99 29.50 12.59
C TYR A 262 14.73 31.03 12.46
N ASN A 263 15.47 31.83 13.22
CA ASN A 263 15.41 33.29 13.13
C ASN A 263 15.89 33.81 11.76
N GLU A 264 16.95 33.21 11.17
CA GLU A 264 17.41 33.54 9.82
C GLU A 264 16.36 33.20 8.75
N LEU A 265 15.67 32.06 8.87
CA LEU A 265 14.60 31.66 7.94
C LEU A 265 13.37 32.58 8.04
N GLN A 266 12.97 32.96 9.26
CA GLN A 266 11.86 33.90 9.46
C GLN A 266 12.18 35.27 8.84
N ALA A 267 13.41 35.77 9.03
CA ALA A 267 13.83 37.04 8.43
C ALA A 267 13.91 36.99 6.90
N ILE A 268 14.20 35.82 6.31
CA ILE A 268 14.15 35.60 4.86
C ILE A 268 12.71 35.61 4.37
N GLU A 269 11.78 34.96 5.08
CA GLU A 269 10.35 34.95 4.75
C GLU A 269 9.77 36.37 4.72
N ASP A 270 10.09 37.19 5.73
CA ASP A 270 9.67 38.59 5.79
C ASP A 270 10.20 39.40 4.60
N LEU A 271 11.44 39.13 4.15
CA LEU A 271 12.03 39.79 2.98
C LEU A 271 11.42 39.31 1.65
N LEU A 272 11.03 38.05 1.54
CA LEU A 272 10.44 37.49 0.32
C LEU A 272 9.00 37.98 0.07
N THR A 273 8.30 38.37 1.14
CA THR A 273 6.97 38.96 1.10
C THR A 273 6.97 40.48 0.90
N GLY A 274 8.14 41.11 0.96
CA GLY A 274 8.37 42.54 0.76
C GLY A 274 8.38 43.03 -0.70
N ASN A 275 8.89 44.23 -0.91
CA ASN A 275 9.04 44.85 -2.24
C ASN A 275 10.11 44.14 -3.09
N GLU A 276 10.18 44.43 -4.39
CA GLU A 276 11.09 43.74 -5.33
C GLU A 276 12.57 43.82 -4.92
N THR A 277 12.98 44.91 -4.28
CA THR A 277 14.32 45.07 -3.70
C THR A 277 14.56 44.18 -2.49
N GLU A 278 13.60 44.08 -1.57
CA GLU A 278 13.65 43.19 -0.40
C GLU A 278 13.60 41.71 -0.82
N ARG A 279 12.81 41.37 -1.84
CA ARG A 279 12.74 40.01 -2.37
C ARG A 279 14.07 39.54 -2.94
N ARG A 280 14.79 40.39 -3.66
CA ARG A 280 16.15 40.08 -4.15
C ARG A 280 17.12 39.85 -3.00
N GLN A 281 17.05 40.69 -1.96
CA GLN A 281 17.85 40.51 -0.75
C GLN A 281 17.49 39.22 0.00
N GLY A 282 16.21 38.86 0.05
CA GLY A 282 15.73 37.59 0.63
C GLY A 282 16.26 36.38 -0.11
N LEU A 283 16.24 36.40 -1.45
CA LEU A 283 16.81 35.32 -2.29
C LEU A 283 18.32 35.20 -2.12
N ASP A 284 19.05 36.31 -2.07
CA ASP A 284 20.50 36.29 -1.83
C ASP A 284 20.84 35.71 -0.45
N ARG A 285 20.09 36.08 0.59
CA ARG A 285 20.24 35.53 1.94
C ARG A 285 19.90 34.04 2.00
N LEU A 286 18.86 33.59 1.31
CA LEU A 286 18.51 32.19 1.19
C LEU A 286 19.64 31.38 0.54
N HIS A 287 20.22 31.91 -0.54
CA HIS A 287 21.35 31.27 -1.22
C HIS A 287 22.59 31.16 -0.32
N GLN A 288 22.86 32.17 0.50
CA GLN A 288 23.95 32.13 1.47
C GLN A 288 23.69 31.09 2.58
N LEU A 289 22.45 31.00 3.07
CA LEU A 289 22.06 30.02 4.09
C LEU A 289 22.19 28.58 3.59
N VAL A 290 21.74 28.31 2.37
CA VAL A 290 21.88 26.99 1.72
C VAL A 290 23.37 26.61 1.55
N ARG A 291 24.24 27.58 1.21
CA ARG A 291 25.69 27.33 1.14
C ARG A 291 26.28 26.99 2.51
N LYS A 292 25.90 27.71 3.57
CA LYS A 292 26.33 27.43 4.95
C LYS A 292 25.91 26.02 5.39
N LEU A 293 24.66 25.64 5.15
CA LEU A 293 24.13 24.32 5.54
C LEU A 293 24.82 23.17 4.77
N ARG A 294 25.11 23.36 3.48
CA ARG A 294 25.89 22.38 2.71
C ARG A 294 27.31 22.25 3.25
N ALA A 295 27.99 23.35 3.55
CA ALA A 295 29.33 23.32 4.14
C ALA A 295 29.35 22.61 5.51
N ALA A 296 28.37 22.91 6.37
CA ALA A 296 28.23 22.26 7.69
C ALA A 296 27.99 20.75 7.58
N SER A 297 27.18 20.30 6.61
CA SER A 297 26.91 18.87 6.37
C SER A 297 28.13 18.08 5.86
N THR A 298 29.12 18.77 5.29
CA THR A 298 30.34 18.13 4.76
C THR A 298 31.42 17.99 5.84
N ALA A 299 31.37 18.83 6.88
CA ALA A 299 32.32 18.82 8.00
C ALA A 299 32.01 17.76 9.09
N THR A 300 30.87 17.07 8.99
CA THR A 300 30.39 16.05 9.95
C THR A 300 30.54 14.60 9.46
N ARG A 301 31.36 14.37 8.42
CA ARG A 301 31.83 13.04 7.98
C ARG A 301 33.31 12.89 8.24
#